data_AF-A0A821C712-F1
#
_entry.id   AF-A0A821C712-F1
#
_cell.length_a   1.000
_cell.length_b   1.000
_cell.length_c   1.000
_cell.angle_alpha   90.00
_cell.angle_beta   90.00
_cell.angle_gamma   90.00
#
_symmetry.space_group_name_H-M   'P 1'
#
loop_
_entity.id
_entity.type
_entity.pdbx_description
1 polymer ?
#
loop_
_entity_poly.entity_id
_entity_poly.type
_entity_poly.pdbx_seq_one_letter_code
_entity_poly.pdbx_strand_id
1 'polypeptide(L)'
;TIPVYNFSAHTGAVTGLCLNSSIPGLLVTSSFDECVKVWDVENNTVTFIAERQFPTGRINACLVNPDFPFTYAFGGQSQGLQ
;
A
#
# COMPACT_ATOMS: atom_id res chain seq x y z
N THR A 1 2.84 -4.38 23.15
CA THR A 1 1.95 -5.33 22.47
C THR A 1 2.79 -6.20 21.54
N ILE A 2 2.47 -7.49 21.41
CA ILE A 2 3.16 -8.40 20.49
C ILE A 2 2.52 -8.23 19.10
N PRO A 3 3.29 -8.10 18.01
CA PRO A 3 2.73 -7.98 16.67
C PRO A 3 1.98 -9.26 16.28
N VAL A 4 0.86 -9.13 15.56
CA VAL A 4 0.09 -10.28 15.07
C VAL A 4 0.80 -10.93 13.87
N TYR A 5 1.38 -10.11 12.99
CA TYR A 5 2.19 -10.56 11.84
C TYR A 5 3.48 -9.74 11.73
N ASN A 6 4.51 -10.35 11.15
CA ASN A 6 5.73 -9.67 10.75
C ASN A 6 6.19 -10.24 9.41
N PHE A 7 6.26 -9.41 8.37
CA PHE A 7 6.65 -9.82 7.03
C PHE A 7 7.34 -8.68 6.28
N SER A 8 8.18 -9.03 5.31
CA SER A 8 8.82 -8.07 4.42
C SER A 8 7.89 -7.75 3.24
N ALA A 9 7.20 -6.60 3.31
CA ALA A 9 6.24 -6.19 2.29
C ALA A 9 6.93 -5.62 1.03
N HIS A 10 8.00 -4.86 1.23
CA HIS A 10 8.62 -3.99 0.23
C HIS A 10 10.15 -4.04 0.34
N THR A 11 10.86 -3.75 -0.75
CA THR A 11 12.33 -3.68 -0.77
C THR A 11 12.84 -2.30 -0.35
N GLY A 12 11.95 -1.30 -0.33
CA GLY A 12 12.20 0.05 0.14
C GLY A 12 11.40 0.40 1.41
N ALA A 13 11.54 1.65 1.86
CA ALA A 13 10.78 2.17 2.98
C ALA A 13 9.28 2.19 2.64
N VAL A 14 8.47 1.55 3.48
CA VAL A 14 7.01 1.66 3.42
C VAL A 14 6.62 3.06 3.88
N THR A 15 5.90 3.79 3.04
CA THR A 15 5.56 5.20 3.25
C THR A 15 4.08 5.44 3.51
N GLY A 16 3.23 4.50 3.12
CA GLY A 16 1.80 4.60 3.29
C GLY A 16 1.19 3.24 3.55
N LEU A 17 0.17 3.23 4.40
CA LEU A 17 -0.63 2.06 4.71
C LEU A 17 -2.09 2.49 4.84
N CYS A 18 -2.97 1.80 4.11
CA CYS A 18 -4.36 2.15 3.94
C CYS A 18 -5.23 0.89 4.12
N LEU A 19 -6.02 0.85 5.19
CA LEU A 19 -7.05 -0.17 5.39
C LEU A 19 -8.39 0.30 4.83
N ASN A 20 -9.10 -0.59 4.15
CA ASN A 20 -10.43 -0.28 3.64
C ASN A 20 -11.50 -0.46 4.71
N SER A 21 -12.31 0.56 4.97
CA SER A 21 -13.40 0.48 5.95
C SER A 21 -14.60 -0.31 5.44
N SER A 22 -14.78 -0.40 4.13
CA SER A 22 -15.95 -1.05 3.49
C SER A 22 -15.65 -2.49 3.07
N ILE A 23 -14.38 -2.86 2.94
CA ILE A 23 -13.92 -4.20 2.55
C ILE A 23 -12.97 -4.71 3.65
N PRO A 24 -13.48 -5.50 4.62
CA PRO A 24 -12.66 -6.11 5.66
C PRO A 24 -11.46 -6.86 5.07
N GLY A 25 -10.31 -6.75 5.72
CA GLY A 25 -9.08 -7.43 5.28
C GLY A 25 -8.35 -6.79 4.09
N LEU A 26 -8.96 -5.83 3.37
CA LEU A 26 -8.26 -5.17 2.26
C LEU A 26 -7.26 -4.14 2.78
N LEU A 27 -5.97 -4.44 2.59
CA LEU A 27 -4.86 -3.58 2.93
C LEU A 27 -4.12 -3.15 1.66
N VAL A 28 -3.82 -1.86 1.57
CA VAL A 28 -2.97 -1.28 0.52
C VAL A 28 -1.75 -0.62 1.14
N THR A 29 -0.57 -0.92 0.62
CA THR A 29 0.70 -0.33 1.07
C THR A 29 1.40 0.38 -0.08
N SER A 30 2.11 1.48 0.22
CA SER A 30 2.95 2.21 -0.74
C SER A 30 4.38 2.35 -0.23
N SER A 31 5.34 2.51 -1.13
CA SER A 31 6.76 2.47 -0.77
C SER A 31 7.66 3.29 -1.70
N PHE A 32 8.90 3.50 -1.23
CA PHE A 32 10.02 4.03 -2.01
C PHE A 32 10.59 3.06 -3.04
N ASP A 33 10.19 1.79 -3.03
CA ASP A 33 10.45 0.86 -4.13
C ASP A 33 9.56 1.11 -5.37
N GLU A 34 8.83 2.22 -5.37
CA GLU A 34 7.99 2.68 -6.48
C GLU A 34 6.77 1.78 -6.71
N CYS A 35 6.45 0.88 -5.76
CA CYS A 35 5.32 -0.02 -5.87
C CYS A 35 4.22 0.29 -4.85
N VAL A 36 2.99 0.09 -5.30
CA VAL A 36 1.81 -0.10 -4.45
C VAL A 36 1.50 -1.58 -4.41
N LYS A 37 1.26 -2.14 -3.22
CA LYS A 37 0.86 -3.54 -3.04
C LYS A 37 -0.48 -3.66 -2.36
N VAL A 38 -1.23 -4.68 -2.76
CA VAL A 38 -2.56 -5.01 -2.24
C VAL A 38 -2.49 -6.35 -1.55
N TRP A 39 -3.07 -6.42 -0.37
CA TRP A 39 -3.02 -7.58 0.51
C TRP A 39 -4.41 -7.90 1.04
N ASP A 40 -4.66 -9.20 1.21
CA ASP A 40 -5.73 -9.70 2.06
C ASP A 40 -5.11 -10.01 3.42
N VAL A 41 -5.62 -9.35 4.46
CA VAL A 41 -5.21 -9.55 5.86
C VAL A 41 -6.32 -10.14 6.75
N GLU A 42 -7.36 -10.71 6.14
CA GLU A 42 -8.42 -11.38 6.88
C GLU A 42 -7.95 -12.74 7.47
N ASN A 43 -8.71 -13.24 8.44
CA ASN A 43 -8.56 -14.60 8.97
C ASN A 43 -7.17 -14.91 9.54
N ASN A 44 -6.51 -13.89 10.07
CA ASN A 44 -5.20 -14.03 10.66
C ASN A 44 -4.11 -14.52 9.69
N THR A 45 -4.23 -14.16 8.42
CA THR A 45 -3.24 -14.45 7.38
C THR A 45 -2.89 -13.18 6.63
N VAL A 46 -1.72 -13.14 5.98
CA VAL A 46 -1.34 -12.04 5.10
C VAL A 46 -1.06 -12.62 3.73
N THR A 47 -1.94 -12.35 2.77
CA THR A 47 -1.85 -12.86 1.41
C THR A 47 -1.61 -11.72 0.45
N PHE A 48 -0.57 -11.82 -0.36
CA PHE A 48 -0.31 -10.89 -1.44
C PHE A 48 -1.31 -11.12 -2.58
N ILE A 49 -2.01 -10.07 -2.99
CA ILE A 49 -3.00 -10.14 -4.08
C ILE A 49 -2.41 -9.58 -5.38
N ALA A 50 -1.84 -8.37 -5.30
CA ALA A 50 -1.40 -7.65 -6.48
C ALA A 50 -0.35 -6.60 -6.15
N GLU A 51 0.46 -6.27 -7.15
CA GLU A 51 1.43 -5.18 -7.14
C GLU A 51 1.20 -4.30 -8.36
N ARG A 52 1.39 -3.00 -8.18
CA ARG A 52 1.41 -2.03 -9.26
C ARG A 52 2.57 -1.08 -9.09
N GLN A 53 3.42 -1.02 -10.11
CA GLN A 53 4.47 -0.02 -10.18
C GLN A 53 3.88 1.36 -10.51
N PHE A 54 4.37 2.39 -9.84
CA PHE A 54 3.97 3.77 -10.00
C PHE A 54 4.97 4.47 -10.93
N PRO A 55 4.60 4.78 -12.18
CA PRO A 55 5.57 5.19 -13.22
C PRO A 55 6.32 6.49 -12.92
N THR A 56 5.79 7.31 -12.02
CA THR A 56 6.39 8.60 -11.66
C THR A 56 7.53 8.45 -10.66
N GLY A 57 7.62 7.35 -9.91
CA GLY A 57 8.71 7.09 -8.98
C GLY A 57 8.23 6.86 -7.54
N ARG A 58 8.99 7.38 -6.57
CA ARG A 58 8.78 7.09 -5.15
C ARG A 58 7.45 7.62 -4.64
N ILE A 59 6.75 6.78 -3.89
CA ILE A 59 5.46 7.12 -3.30
C ILE A 59 5.69 7.55 -1.85
N ASN A 60 5.10 8.67 -1.44
CA ASN A 60 5.23 9.25 -0.10
C ASN A 60 3.95 9.12 0.73
N ALA A 61 2.79 8.99 0.09
CA ALA A 61 1.50 8.91 0.77
C ALA A 61 0.51 8.03 0.00
N CYS A 62 -0.34 7.30 0.73
CA CYS A 62 -1.55 6.66 0.22
C CYS A 62 -2.75 7.15 1.03
N LEU A 63 -3.92 7.28 0.39
CA LEU A 63 -5.22 7.45 1.05
C LEU A 63 -6.30 6.66 0.31
N VAL A 64 -7.24 6.08 1.06
CA VAL A 64 -8.42 5.41 0.51
C VAL A 64 -9.57 6.39 0.36
N ASN A 65 -10.37 6.25 -0.71
CA ASN A 65 -11.61 6.98 -0.87
C ASN A 65 -12.71 6.34 0.00
N PRO A 66 -13.33 7.08 0.95
CA PRO A 66 -14.35 6.52 1.83
C PRO A 66 -15.67 6.18 1.13
N ASP A 67 -15.98 6.86 0.02
CA ASP A 67 -17.22 6.67 -0.73
C ASP A 67 -17.09 5.57 -1.81
N PHE A 68 -15.88 5.39 -2.35
CA PHE A 68 -15.58 4.43 -3.41
C PHE A 68 -14.46 3.48 -3.00
N PRO A 69 -14.77 2.26 -2.52
CA PRO A 69 -13.81 1.42 -1.80
C PRO A 69 -12.64 0.91 -2.66
N PHE A 70 -12.75 0.91 -3.99
CA PHE A 70 -11.66 0.51 -4.87
C PHE A 70 -10.83 1.68 -5.41
N THR A 71 -11.08 2.89 -4.92
CA THR A 71 -10.40 4.11 -5.35
C THR A 71 -9.41 4.57 -4.29
N TYR A 72 -8.17 4.83 -4.71
CA TYR A 72 -7.08 5.27 -3.85
C TYR A 72 -6.35 6.45 -4.48
N ALA A 73 -5.92 7.38 -3.64
CA ALA A 73 -5.06 8.49 -4.01
C ALA A 73 -3.63 8.20 -3.53
N PHE A 74 -2.66 8.41 -4.42
CA PHE A 74 -1.24 8.27 -4.11
C PHE A 74 -0.51 9.56 -4.42
N GLY A 75 0.31 10.02 -3.47
CA GLY A 75 1.16 11.18 -3.63
C GLY A 75 2.62 10.75 -3.63
N GLY A 76 3.40 11.23 -4.59
CA GLY A 76 4.79 10.81 -4.77
C GLY A 76 5.65 11.90 -5.39
N GLN A 77 6.96 11.66 -5.38
CA GLN A 77 7.90 12.52 -6.08
C GLN A 77 8.16 11.93 -7.47
N SER A 78 8.04 12.77 -8.50
CA SER A 78 8.53 12.36 -9.81
C SER A 78 10.06 12.31 -9.80
N GLN A 79 10.65 11.35 -10.52
CA GLN A 79 12.05 11.43 -10.92
C GLN A 79 12.20 12.64 -11.87
N GLY A 80 12.21 13.86 -11.32
CA GLY A 80 12.48 15.08 -12.10
C GLY A 80 13.88 15.01 -12.73
N LEU A 81 14.09 15.78 -13.80
CA LEU A 81 15.39 15.92 -14.47
C LEU A 81 16.51 16.08 -13.43
N GLN A 82 17.44 15.12 -13.42
CA GLN A 82 18.69 15.22 -12.68
C GLN A 82 19.53 16.40 -13.18
#